data_AF-A0A3B8JMF8-F1
#
_entry.id   AF-A0A3B8JMF8-F1
#
_cell.length_a   1.000
_cell.length_b   1.000
_cell.length_c   1.000
_cell.angle_alpha   90.00
_cell.angle_beta   90.00
_cell.angle_gamma   90.00
#
_symmetry.space_group_name_H-M   'P 1'
#
loop_
_entity.id
_entity.type
_entity.pdbx_description
1 polymer ?
#
loop_
_entity_poly.entity_id
_entity_poly.type
_entity_poly.pdbx_seq_one_letter_code
_entity_poly.pdbx_strand_id
1 'polypeptide(L)'
;TMTIVKMTNQLLAIFPEEARYFEKQGASVSWVGHPLVDRMQSSPTREEARARLGIEPEQIAIALVPASRRQELKYMMPIAFEAARQ
;
A
#
# COMPACT_ATOMS: atom_id res chain seq x y z
N THR A 1 5.48 -14.23 15.16
CA THR A 1 4.13 -13.89 15.65
C THR A 1 4.01 -13.95 17.17
N MET A 2 4.29 -15.09 17.82
CA MET A 2 4.19 -15.21 19.29
C MET A 2 5.02 -14.20 20.08
N THR A 3 6.20 -13.82 19.58
CA THR A 3 7.02 -12.77 20.20
C THR A 3 6.28 -11.44 20.27
N ILE A 4 5.59 -11.04 19.20
CA ILE A 4 4.81 -9.81 19.13
C ILE A 4 3.71 -9.85 20.19
N VAL A 5 2.91 -10.92 20.22
CA VAL A 5 1.82 -11.08 21.20
C VAL A 5 2.32 -10.98 22.65
N LYS A 6 3.45 -11.63 22.97
CA LYS A 6 4.00 -11.65 24.33
C LYS A 6 4.63 -10.32 24.76
N MET A 7 5.09 -9.50 23.82
CA MET A 7 5.80 -8.24 24.12
C MET A 7 4.90 -6.99 24.01
N THR A 8 3.62 -7.15 23.68
CA THR A 8 2.68 -6.03 23.50
C THR A 8 1.52 -6.12 24.49
N ASN A 9 1.18 -5.01 25.14
CA ASN A 9 -0.04 -4.92 25.95
C ASN A 9 -1.31 -4.76 25.10
N GLN A 10 -1.18 -4.09 23.95
CA GLN A 10 -2.26 -3.86 23.01
C GLN A 10 -1.68 -3.72 21.60
N LEU A 11 -2.39 -4.28 20.61
CA LEU A 11 -2.06 -4.19 19.20
C LEU A 11 -3.13 -3.36 18.49
N LEU A 12 -2.71 -2.33 17.75
CA LEU A 12 -3.60 -1.50 16.94
C LEU A 12 -3.50 -1.96 15.49
N ALA A 13 -4.48 -2.74 15.05
CA ALA A 13 -4.52 -3.30 13.70
C ALA A 13 -5.15 -2.30 12.73
N ILE A 14 -4.57 -2.19 11.54
CA ILE A 14 -5.10 -1.29 10.50
C ILE A 14 -5.97 -2.04 9.48
N PHE A 15 -5.83 -3.37 9.41
CA PHE A 15 -6.67 -4.24 8.59
C PHE A 15 -7.55 -5.16 9.45
N PRO A 16 -8.82 -5.40 9.06
CA PRO A 16 -9.70 -6.31 9.80
C PRO A 16 -9.15 -7.74 9.94
N GLU A 17 -8.47 -8.26 8.91
CA GLU A 17 -7.90 -9.61 8.97
C GLU A 17 -6.65 -9.70 9.84
N GLU A 18 -5.87 -8.62 9.92
CA GLU A 18 -4.77 -8.54 10.88
C GLU A 18 -5.31 -8.60 12.31
N ALA A 19 -6.40 -7.86 12.59
CA ALA A 19 -7.04 -7.88 13.90
C ALA A 19 -7.47 -9.29 14.29
N ARG A 20 -8.26 -9.94 13.42
CA ARG A 20 -8.72 -11.33 13.63
C ARG A 20 -7.57 -12.32 13.77
N TYR A 21 -6.50 -12.14 13.00
CA TYR A 21 -5.35 -13.03 13.07
C TYR A 21 -4.67 -12.93 14.45
N PHE A 22 -4.41 -11.73 14.97
CA PHE A 22 -3.73 -11.57 16.26
C PHE A 22 -4.63 -11.85 17.47
N GLU A 23 -5.93 -11.59 17.39
CA GLU A 23 -6.92 -11.98 18.42
C GLU A 23 -6.94 -13.51 18.61
N LYS A 24 -6.96 -14.28 17.51
CA LYS A 24 -6.90 -15.75 17.56
C LYS A 24 -5.60 -16.27 18.19
N GLN A 25 -4.56 -15.45 18.21
CA GLN A 25 -3.26 -15.76 18.78
C GLN A 25 -3.14 -15.28 20.25
N GLY A 26 -4.22 -14.73 20.83
CA GLY A 26 -4.30 -14.30 22.22
C GLY A 26 -3.87 -12.86 22.49
N ALA A 27 -3.65 -12.03 21.47
CA ALA A 27 -3.36 -10.61 21.68
C ALA A 27 -4.61 -9.83 22.05
N SER A 28 -4.44 -8.79 22.88
CA SER A 28 -5.43 -7.72 23.01
C SER A 28 -5.32 -6.81 21.78
N VAL A 29 -6.36 -6.74 20.97
CA VAL A 29 -6.33 -6.03 19.68
C VAL A 29 -7.45 -4.99 19.59
N SER A 30 -7.16 -3.88 18.93
CA SER A 30 -8.17 -2.92 18.49
C SER A 30 -7.98 -2.66 17.01
N TRP A 31 -9.03 -2.82 16.21
CA TRP A 31 -9.03 -2.39 14.82
C TRP A 31 -9.33 -0.89 14.76
N VAL A 32 -8.39 -0.11 14.21
CA VAL A 32 -8.45 1.36 14.20
C VAL A 32 -8.68 1.94 12.81
N GLY A 33 -8.86 1.09 11.80
CA GLY A 33 -8.90 1.53 10.41
C GLY A 33 -7.51 1.86 9.85
N HIS A 34 -7.46 2.25 8.58
CA HIS A 34 -6.20 2.44 7.86
C HIS A 34 -5.87 3.93 7.70
N PRO A 35 -4.79 4.45 8.30
CA PRO A 35 -4.47 5.90 8.28
C PRO A 35 -4.33 6.51 6.88
N LEU A 36 -3.97 5.69 5.89
CA LEU A 36 -3.94 6.14 4.48
C LEU A 36 -5.31 6.61 3.99
N VAL A 37 -6.42 6.02 4.45
CA VAL A 37 -7.77 6.44 4.04
C VAL A 37 -8.02 7.89 4.43
N ASP A 38 -7.62 8.27 5.64
CA ASP A 38 -7.73 9.66 6.11
C ASP A 38 -6.86 10.60 5.27
N ARG A 39 -5.64 10.18 4.94
CA ARG A 39 -4.73 10.95 4.06
C ARG A 39 -5.24 11.07 2.62
N MET A 40 -5.99 10.09 2.14
CA MET A 40 -6.56 10.13 0.80
C MET A 40 -7.65 11.21 0.67
N GLN A 41 -8.25 11.66 1.77
CA GLN A 41 -9.25 12.74 1.76
C GLN A 41 -8.69 14.06 1.22
N SER A 42 -7.38 14.31 1.36
CA SER A 42 -6.68 15.48 0.83
C SER A 42 -5.90 15.21 -0.45
N SER A 43 -6.06 14.02 -1.05
CA SER A 43 -5.39 13.69 -2.30
C SER A 43 -5.98 14.45 -3.49
N PRO A 44 -5.15 14.84 -4.47
CA PRO A 44 -5.63 15.56 -5.64
C PRO A 44 -6.62 14.72 -6.44
N THR A 45 -7.51 15.39 -7.17
CA THR A 45 -8.34 14.70 -8.17
C THR A 45 -7.45 14.16 -9.30
N ARG A 46 -8.02 13.28 -10.13
CA ARG A 46 -7.32 12.75 -11.31
C ARG A 46 -6.85 13.89 -12.21
N GLU A 47 -7.69 14.89 -12.44
CA GLU A 47 -7.44 16.02 -13.32
C GLU A 47 -6.31 16.89 -12.77
N GLU A 48 -6.35 17.21 -11.47
CA GLU A 48 -5.30 17.96 -10.79
C GLU A 48 -3.95 17.23 -10.83
N ALA A 49 -3.94 15.92 -10.57
CA ALA A 49 -2.73 15.11 -10.61
C ALA A 49 -2.14 15.06 -12.02
N ARG A 50 -2.98 14.90 -13.04
CA ARG A 50 -2.56 14.87 -14.46
C ARG A 50 -1.99 16.21 -14.91
N ALA A 51 -2.64 17.33 -14.56
CA ALA A 51 -2.14 18.66 -14.84
C ALA A 51 -0.76 18.89 -14.19
N ARG A 52 -0.59 18.50 -12.91
CA ARG A 52 0.71 18.61 -12.20
C ARG A 52 1.81 17.75 -12.80
N LEU A 53 1.46 16.61 -13.40
CA LEU A 53 2.39 15.67 -14.02
C LEU A 53 2.62 15.92 -15.51
N GLY A 54 1.94 16.90 -16.11
CA GLY A 54 2.02 17.19 -17.54
C GLY A 54 1.44 16.09 -18.44
N ILE A 55 0.37 15.44 -17.99
CA ILE A 55 -0.32 14.38 -18.73
C ILE A 55 -1.64 14.93 -19.28
N GLU A 56 -1.84 14.86 -20.60
CA GLU A 56 -3.06 15.36 -21.26
C GLU A 56 -4.31 14.60 -20.80
N PRO A 57 -5.52 15.18 -20.69
CA PRO A 57 -6.66 14.55 -20.02
C PRO A 57 -7.04 13.15 -20.55
N GLU A 58 -6.97 12.92 -21.86
CA GLU A 58 -7.32 11.66 -22.53
C GLU A 58 -6.12 10.74 -22.79
N GLN A 59 -4.89 11.20 -22.55
CA GLN A 59 -3.68 10.40 -22.81
C GLN A 59 -3.65 9.12 -21.96
N ILE A 60 -3.43 7.96 -22.57
CA ILE A 60 -3.19 6.74 -21.80
C ILE A 60 -1.86 6.90 -21.04
N ALA A 61 -1.93 6.80 -19.72
CA ALA A 61 -0.77 6.87 -18.83
C ALA A 61 -0.76 5.63 -17.93
N ILE A 62 0.33 4.87 -17.99
CA ILE A 62 0.54 3.65 -17.20
C ILE A 62 1.68 3.92 -16.22
N ALA A 63 1.40 3.80 -14.93
CA ALA A 63 2.42 3.92 -13.88
C ALA A 63 3.07 2.56 -13.63
N LEU A 64 4.37 2.45 -13.87
CA LEU A 64 5.17 1.29 -13.47
C LEU A 64 5.76 1.56 -12.09
N VAL A 65 5.19 0.95 -11.05
CA VAL A 65 5.58 1.18 -9.67
C VAL A 65 6.37 -0.03 -9.15
N PRO A 66 7.71 0.04 -9.09
CA PRO A 66 8.45 -0.97 -8.34
C PRO A 66 8.07 -0.88 -6.87
N ALA A 67 7.98 -2.03 -6.21
CA ALA A 67 7.91 -2.03 -4.76
C ALA A 67 9.27 -1.61 -4.15
N SER A 68 9.33 -1.52 -2.82
CA SER A 68 10.40 -0.82 -2.11
C SER A 68 11.74 -1.57 -2.02
N ARG A 69 11.82 -2.83 -2.45
CA ARG A 69 13.01 -3.68 -2.29
C ARG A 69 13.85 -3.71 -3.56
N ARG A 70 15.18 -3.68 -3.40
CA ARG A 70 16.14 -3.84 -4.51
C ARG A 70 15.92 -5.11 -5.34
N GLN A 71 15.41 -6.17 -4.71
CA GLN A 71 15.11 -7.43 -5.42
C GLN A 71 13.96 -7.26 -6.42
N GLU A 72 12.97 -6.40 -6.13
CA GLU A 72 11.87 -6.13 -7.06
C GLU A 72 12.38 -5.35 -8.27
N LEU A 73 13.31 -4.42 -8.08
CA LEU A 73 14.02 -3.76 -9.19
C LEU A 73 14.79 -4.77 -10.05
N LYS A 74 15.48 -5.72 -9.42
CA LYS A 74 16.30 -6.70 -10.13
C LYS A 74 15.48 -7.71 -10.93
N TYR A 75 14.38 -8.20 -10.35
CA TYR A 75 13.66 -9.36 -10.89
C TYR A 75 12.31 -9.01 -11.54
N MET A 76 11.61 -7.98 -11.08
CA MET A 76 10.28 -7.62 -11.59
C MET A 76 10.31 -6.53 -12.66
N MET A 77 11.16 -5.50 -12.49
CA MET A 77 11.19 -4.36 -13.42
C MET A 77 11.55 -4.72 -14.86
N PRO A 78 12.48 -5.66 -15.15
CA PRO A 78 12.77 -6.02 -16.54
C PRO A 78 11.53 -6.50 -17.29
N ILE A 79 10.69 -7.32 -16.64
CA ILE A 79 9.46 -7.86 -17.22
C ILE A 79 8.41 -6.76 -17.35
N ALA A 80 8.26 -5.90 -16.33
CA ALA A 80 7.34 -4.77 -16.40
C ALA A 80 7.69 -3.80 -17.54
N PHE A 81 8.99 -3.55 -17.77
CA PHE A 81 9.46 -2.74 -18.89
C PHE A 81 9.28 -3.41 -20.25
N GLU A 82 9.46 -4.73 -20.34
CA GLU A 82 9.17 -5.48 -21.56
C GLU A 82 7.68 -5.36 -21.91
N ALA A 83 6.78 -5.58 -20.95
CA ALA A 83 5.35 -5.46 -21.17
C ALA A 83 4.93 -4.04 -21.58
N ALA A 84 5.55 -3.01 -21.00
CA ALA A 84 5.23 -1.62 -21.31
C ALA A 84 5.74 -1.14 -22.68
N ARG A 85 6.60 -1.91 -23.36
CA ARG A 85 7.05 -1.61 -24.73
C ARG A 85 6.11 -2.11 -25.82
N GLN A 86 5.19 -3.01 -25.48
CA GLN A 86 4.21 -3.58 -26.42
C GLN A 86 3.02 -2.65 -26.59
#